data_AF-A0A0B5AS20-F1
#
_entry.id   AF-A0A0B5AS20-F1
#
_cell.length_a   1.000
_cell.length_b   1.000
_cell.length_c   1.000
_cell.angle_alpha   90.00
_cell.angle_beta   90.00
_cell.angle_gamma   90.00
#
_symmetry.space_group_name_H-M   'P 1'
#
loop_
_entity.id
_entity.type
_entity.pdbx_description
1 polymer ?
#
loop_
_entity_poly.entity_id
_entity_poly.type
_entity_poly.pdbx_seq_one_letter_code
_entity_poly.pdbx_strand_id
1 'polypeptide(L)'
;MMSFWGLELETSKEMVEKVSEFLKNKSEDEINLSGTGVSPYALKEFLSEKGYQEKDFETNGWDWSFTISMENGQEDEILITGTGYTFELKLVRTEL
;
A
#
# COMPACT_ATOMS: atom_id res chain seq x y z
N MET A 1 19.25 11.84 -2.12
CA MET A 1 18.50 11.24 -1.01
C MET A 1 17.38 12.23 -0.67
N MET A 2 16.34 12.25 -1.49
CA MET A 2 15.18 13.13 -1.35
C MET A 2 14.11 12.37 -0.57
N SER A 3 13.49 13.08 0.36
CA SER A 3 12.67 12.60 1.45
C SER A 3 11.46 11.77 1.04
N PHE A 4 11.05 10.96 2.00
CA PHE A 4 9.69 10.71 2.51
C PHE A 4 8.74 11.95 2.42
N TRP A 5 8.61 12.60 1.26
CA TRP A 5 8.02 13.94 1.12
C TRP A 5 6.48 13.88 1.19
N GLY A 6 5.94 14.19 2.36
CA GLY A 6 4.52 14.53 2.57
C GLY A 6 3.91 13.99 3.86
N LEU A 7 4.57 13.03 4.52
CA LEU A 7 4.06 12.40 5.74
C LEU A 7 4.76 12.98 6.97
N GLU A 8 3.99 13.23 8.03
CA GLU A 8 4.59 13.53 9.34
C GLU A 8 5.50 12.37 9.76
N LEU A 9 6.58 12.70 10.45
CA LEU A 9 7.66 11.75 10.80
C LEU A 9 7.18 10.61 11.72
N GLU A 10 6.06 10.82 12.42
CA GLU A 10 5.37 9.81 13.24
C GLU A 10 4.51 8.88 12.38
N THR A 11 3.68 9.44 11.48
CA THR A 11 2.91 8.68 10.48
C THR A 11 3.81 7.80 9.61
N SER A 12 5.00 8.32 9.29
CA SER A 12 6.06 7.59 8.59
C SER A 12 6.46 6.30 9.28
N LYS A 13 6.72 6.37 10.59
CA LYS A 13 7.21 5.23 11.37
C LYS A 13 6.12 4.19 11.59
N GLU A 14 4.91 4.63 11.94
CA GLU A 14 3.78 3.73 12.16
C GLU A 14 3.42 2.96 10.87
N MET A 15 3.42 3.66 9.73
CA MET A 15 3.21 3.02 8.42
C MET A 15 4.28 1.98 8.12
N VAL A 16 5.56 2.34 8.27
CA VAL A 16 6.69 1.43 8.00
C VAL A 16 6.60 0.19 8.89
N GLU A 17 6.27 0.35 10.16
CA GLU A 17 6.16 -0.75 11.12
C GLU A 17 5.00 -1.67 10.78
N LYS A 18 3.79 -1.13 10.61
CA LYS A 18 2.58 -1.92 10.24
C LYS A 18 2.74 -2.65 8.92
N VAL A 19 3.23 -1.99 7.88
CA VAL A 19 3.41 -2.62 6.56
C VAL A 19 4.54 -3.65 6.62
N SER A 20 5.63 -3.38 7.35
CA SER A 20 6.70 -4.37 7.52
C SER A 20 6.25 -5.60 8.31
N GLU A 21 5.38 -5.43 9.32
CA GLU A 21 4.79 -6.53 10.05
C GLU A 21 3.85 -7.33 9.16
N PHE A 22 2.98 -6.68 8.38
CA PHE A 22 2.14 -7.33 7.38
C PHE A 22 2.94 -8.12 6.35
N LEU A 23 4.05 -7.58 5.84
CA LEU A 23 4.89 -8.30 4.87
C LEU A 23 5.59 -9.53 5.48
N LYS A 24 5.87 -9.53 6.79
CA LYS A 24 6.52 -10.65 7.50
C LYS A 24 5.51 -11.68 7.99
N ASN A 25 4.37 -11.21 8.48
CA ASN A 25 3.33 -12.03 9.08
C ASN A 25 2.26 -12.36 8.03
N LYS A 26 2.29 -13.62 7.57
CA LYS A 26 1.31 -14.12 6.59
C LYS A 26 -0.06 -14.47 7.19
N SER A 27 -0.32 -14.20 8.48
CA SER A 27 -1.59 -14.55 9.13
C SER A 27 -2.77 -13.64 8.77
N GLU A 28 -2.49 -12.42 8.30
CA GLU A 28 -3.52 -11.47 7.88
C GLU A 28 -3.45 -11.29 6.36
N ASP A 29 -4.62 -11.32 5.72
CA ASP A 29 -4.78 -11.10 4.27
C ASP A 29 -5.04 -9.63 3.95
N GLU A 30 -5.42 -8.81 4.93
CA GLU A 30 -5.71 -7.39 4.74
C GLU A 30 -5.31 -6.58 5.97
N ILE A 31 -4.70 -5.41 5.74
CA ILE A 31 -4.59 -4.34 6.75
C ILE A 31 -5.27 -3.06 6.30
N ASN A 32 -5.86 -2.35 7.27
CA ASN A 32 -6.52 -1.07 7.06
C ASN A 32 -5.58 0.09 7.41
N LEU A 33 -5.34 0.96 6.44
CA LEU A 33 -4.52 2.18 6.53
C LEU A 33 -5.37 3.46 6.35
N SER A 34 -6.69 3.34 6.37
CA SER A 34 -7.62 4.46 6.20
C SER A 34 -7.44 5.49 7.32
N GLY A 35 -7.53 6.78 6.99
CA GLY A 35 -7.41 7.87 7.97
C GLY A 35 -6.02 8.03 8.59
N THR A 36 -5.02 7.24 8.19
CA THR A 36 -3.63 7.39 8.67
C THR A 36 -2.91 8.57 8.03
N GLY A 37 -3.45 9.13 6.94
CA GLY A 37 -2.77 10.15 6.12
C GLY A 37 -1.73 9.58 5.15
N VAL A 38 -1.51 8.26 5.16
CA VAL A 38 -0.61 7.57 4.23
C VAL A 38 -1.09 7.76 2.79
N SER A 39 -0.18 8.24 1.94
CA SER A 39 -0.41 8.33 0.50
C SER A 39 -0.28 6.93 -0.15
N PRO A 40 -1.20 6.51 -1.02
CA PRO A 40 -1.07 5.26 -1.76
C PRO A 40 0.21 5.21 -2.62
N TYR A 41 0.68 6.37 -3.10
CA TYR A 41 1.93 6.47 -3.83
C TYR A 41 3.16 6.26 -2.94
N ALA A 42 3.14 6.79 -1.71
CA ALA A 42 4.23 6.56 -0.76
C ALA A 42 4.29 5.08 -0.35
N LEU A 43 3.13 4.43 -0.21
CA LEU A 43 3.05 2.99 0.05
C LEU A 43 3.59 2.17 -1.13
N LYS A 44 3.28 2.58 -2.37
CA LYS A 44 3.84 1.98 -3.59
C LYS A 44 5.36 2.07 -3.63
N GLU A 45 5.92 3.26 -3.40
CA GLU A 45 7.38 3.47 -3.37
C GLU A 45 8.04 2.61 -2.29
N PHE A 46 7.46 2.54 -1.09
CA PHE A 46 7.96 1.68 -0.02
C PHE A 46 7.96 0.20 -0.42
N LEU A 47 6.87 -0.29 -1.01
CA LEU A 47 6.78 -1.66 -1.54
C LEU A 47 7.84 -1.92 -2.62
N SER A 48 8.10 -0.95 -3.50
CA SER A 48 9.17 -1.04 -4.49
C SER A 48 10.55 -1.15 -3.87
N GLU A 49 10.83 -0.44 -2.78
CA GLU A 49 12.07 -0.61 -2.01
C GLU A 49 12.18 -2.01 -1.37
N LYS A 50 11.06 -2.71 -1.15
CA LYS A 50 11.02 -4.10 -0.66
C LYS A 50 11.07 -5.15 -1.76
N GLY A 51 11.17 -4.73 -3.03
CA GLY A 51 11.30 -5.64 -4.18
C GLY A 51 9.98 -5.96 -4.88
N TYR A 52 8.88 -5.30 -4.53
CA TYR A 52 7.63 -5.42 -5.28
C TYR A 52 7.65 -4.52 -6.52
N GLN A 53 7.06 -5.00 -7.61
CA GLN A 53 6.94 -4.26 -8.86
C GLN A 53 5.47 -4.04 -9.20
N GLU A 54 5.16 -2.84 -9.69
CA GLU A 54 3.81 -2.53 -10.18
C GLU A 54 3.51 -3.37 -11.42
N LYS A 55 2.39 -4.08 -11.37
CA LYS A 55 1.86 -4.93 -12.45
C LYS A 55 0.72 -4.23 -13.18
N ASP A 56 -0.20 -3.63 -12.43
CA ASP A 56 -1.35 -2.95 -12.97
C ASP A 56 -1.81 -1.80 -12.08
N PHE A 57 -2.51 -0.84 -12.68
CA PHE A 57 -3.13 0.28 -12.00
C PHE A 57 -4.51 0.55 -12.59
N GLU A 58 -5.53 0.17 -11.82
CA GLU A 58 -6.92 0.40 -12.18
C GLU A 58 -7.48 1.59 -11.40
N THR A 59 -8.27 2.43 -12.09
CA THR A 59 -9.00 3.53 -11.45
C THR A 59 -10.44 3.54 -11.94
N ASN A 60 -11.39 3.78 -11.04
CA ASN A 60 -12.75 4.15 -11.41
C ASN A 60 -12.91 5.68 -11.31
N GLY A 61 -13.42 6.30 -12.38
CA GLY A 61 -13.57 7.75 -12.44
C GLY A 61 -14.74 8.29 -11.59
N TRP A 62 -15.60 7.41 -11.08
CA TRP A 62 -16.82 7.77 -10.36
C TRP A 62 -16.57 7.92 -8.86
N ASP A 63 -16.07 6.88 -8.20
CA ASP A 63 -15.82 6.88 -6.74
C ASP A 63 -14.38 7.23 -6.40
N TRP A 64 -13.58 7.60 -7.40
CA TRP A 64 -12.13 7.80 -7.29
C TRP A 64 -11.46 6.61 -6.60
N SER A 65 -12.01 5.42 -6.85
CA SER A 65 -11.46 4.19 -6.35
C SER A 65 -10.26 3.82 -7.20
N PHE A 66 -9.26 3.25 -6.57
CA PHE A 66 -8.07 2.79 -7.24
C PHE A 66 -7.63 1.46 -6.67
N THR A 67 -6.98 0.69 -7.53
CA THR A 67 -6.29 -0.55 -7.19
C THR A 67 -4.93 -0.52 -7.86
N ILE A 68 -3.86 -0.57 -7.07
CA ILE A 68 -2.49 -0.74 -7.57
C ILE A 68 -2.07 -2.16 -7.24
N SER A 69 -1.84 -2.97 -8.27
CA SER A 69 -1.38 -4.35 -8.14
C SER A 69 0.13 -4.41 -8.15
N MET A 70 0.72 -5.07 -7.15
CA MET A 70 2.16 -5.14 -6.91
C MET A 70 2.58 -6.60 -6.71
N GLU A 71 3.59 -7.07 -7.43
CA GLU A 71 4.08 -8.47 -7.34
C GLU A 71 5.55 -8.53 -6.92
N ASN A 72 5.95 -9.58 -6.17
CA ASN A 72 7.37 -9.80 -5.80
C ASN A 72 8.03 -11.00 -6.49
N GLY A 73 7.42 -11.54 -7.54
CA GLY A 73 7.95 -12.65 -8.35
C GLY A 73 8.16 -13.97 -7.60
N GLN A 74 7.76 -14.06 -6.33
CA GLN A 74 8.01 -15.23 -5.48
C GLN A 74 6.75 -16.02 -5.17
N GLU A 75 5.61 -15.39 -4.85
CA GLU A 75 4.36 -16.12 -4.53
C GLU A 75 3.15 -15.18 -4.24
N ASP A 76 3.40 -13.95 -3.77
CA ASP A 76 2.34 -13.06 -3.28
C ASP A 76 2.11 -11.86 -4.22
N GLU A 77 0.85 -11.60 -4.55
CA GLU A 77 0.40 -10.31 -5.11
C GLU A 77 -0.13 -9.44 -3.97
N ILE A 78 0.22 -8.16 -3.98
CA ILE A 78 -0.26 -7.17 -3.02
C ILE A 78 -1.06 -6.12 -3.78
N LEU A 79 -2.28 -5.88 -3.32
CA LEU A 79 -3.14 -4.82 -3.84
C LEU A 79 -3.16 -3.66 -2.86
N ILE A 80 -2.80 -2.47 -3.35
CA ILE A 80 -3.10 -1.23 -2.67
C ILE A 80 -4.46 -0.77 -3.17
N THR A 81 -5.49 -0.89 -2.33
CA THR A 81 -6.86 -0.49 -2.69
C THR A 81 -7.30 0.71 -1.88
N GLY A 82 -8.12 1.57 -2.47
CA GLY A 82 -8.65 2.71 -1.75
C GLY A 82 -9.65 3.50 -2.56
N THR A 83 -10.27 4.48 -1.90
CA THR A 83 -11.12 5.50 -2.54
C THR A 83 -10.77 6.87 -2.00
N GLY A 84 -10.56 7.81 -2.92
CA GLY A 84 -10.34 9.21 -2.58
C GLY A 84 -11.55 9.89 -1.94
N TYR A 85 -12.75 9.32 -2.05
CA TYR A 85 -13.98 9.89 -1.49
C TYR A 85 -14.11 9.65 0.03
N THR A 86 -13.80 8.43 0.50
CA THR A 86 -13.89 8.08 1.93
C THR A 86 -12.54 8.07 2.65
N PHE A 87 -11.45 8.47 1.96
CA PHE A 87 -10.07 8.38 2.47
C PHE A 87 -9.71 6.96 2.93
N GLU A 88 -10.29 5.97 2.26
CA GLU A 88 -9.99 4.57 2.52
C GLU A 88 -8.70 4.16 1.84
N LEU A 89 -7.88 3.42 2.58
CA LEU A 89 -6.66 2.81 2.08
C LEU A 89 -6.48 1.46 2.75
N LYS A 90 -6.23 0.44 1.95
CA LYS A 90 -6.00 -0.93 2.40
C LYS A 90 -4.86 -1.56 1.63
N LEU A 91 -4.19 -2.48 2.31
CA LEU A 91 -3.21 -3.36 1.71
C LEU A 91 -3.75 -4.78 1.80
N VAL A 92 -3.90 -5.45 0.66
CA VAL A 92 -4.51 -6.78 0.56
C VAL A 92 -3.49 -7.74 -0.04
N ARG A 93 -3.29 -8.90 0.57
CA ARG A 93 -2.52 -10.01 -0.01
C ARG A 93 -3.46 -10.91 -0.78
N THR A 94 -3.04 -11.29 -1.98
CA THR A 94 -3.75 -12.22 -2.86
C THR A 94 -2.77 -13.28 -3.32
N GLU A 95 -3.27 -14.52 -3.41
CA GLU A 95 -2.52 -15.64 -4.00
C GLU A 95 -2.44 -15.42 -5.52
N LEU A 96 -1.28 -15.67 -6.12
CA LEU A 96 -1.05 -15.61 -7.58
C LEU A 96 -1.71 -16.78 -8.32
#